data_AF-A0A5X9ZNC3-F1
#
_entry.id   AF-A0A5X9ZNC3-F1
#
_cell.length_a   1.000
_cell.length_b   1.000
_cell.length_c   1.000
_cell.angle_alpha   90.00
_cell.angle_beta   90.00
_cell.angle_gamma   90.00
#
_symmetry.space_group_name_H-M   'P 1'
#
loop_
_entity.id
_entity.type
_entity.pdbx_description
1 polymer ?
#
loop_
_entity_poly.entity_id
_entity_poly.type
_entity_poly.pdbx_seq_one_letter_code
_entity_poly.pdbx_strand_id
1 'polypeptide(L)'
;MKKLKLHGFNNLTKSLSFCIYDICYAKTAEERDGYIAYIDELYNANRLTEILSETCSIIGANILNIARQDYEPQGASVTILVSEEPIDPKLIDQTEHPGPLPETVVAHLDKSHICVHTYPESHPEGGLCTFRADIEVSTCGVISPLKALNYLIHQLESDIVTIDYRVRGFTRDVNGMKHFIDHEINSIQNFMSEDMKSLYDMVDVNVYQENIFHTKMLLKEFDLKHYMFHTKPEDLTETERQEITAALWKEMREIYYGRNISAV
;
A
#
# COMPACT_ATOMS: atom_id res chain seq x y z
N MET A 1 13.66 17.37 17.45
CA MET A 1 12.78 18.57 17.41
C MET A 1 12.02 18.76 18.73
N LYS A 2 11.76 20.02 19.14
CA LYS A 2 10.80 20.32 20.21
C LYS A 2 9.37 20.09 19.67
N LYS A 3 8.50 19.42 20.42
CA LYS A 3 7.08 19.20 20.02
C LYS A 3 6.40 20.55 19.73
N LEU A 4 5.78 20.67 18.55
CA LEU A 4 5.06 21.87 18.12
C LEU A 4 3.89 22.13 19.08
N LYS A 5 3.81 23.33 19.67
CA LYS A 5 2.67 23.73 20.51
C LYS A 5 1.67 24.49 19.63
N LEU A 6 0.49 23.88 19.44
CA LEU A 6 -0.54 24.39 18.55
C LEU A 6 -1.52 25.32 19.25
N HIS A 7 -2.08 26.25 18.48
CA HIS A 7 -3.30 26.96 18.83
C HIS A 7 -4.51 26.20 18.24
N GLY A 8 -5.06 25.26 19.00
CA GLY A 8 -6.20 24.42 18.58
C GLY A 8 -5.79 23.09 17.92
N PHE A 9 -6.66 22.56 17.05
CA PHE A 9 -6.50 21.26 16.38
C PHE A 9 -5.44 21.29 15.26
N ASN A 10 -4.83 20.13 14.99
CA ASN A 10 -3.88 20.00 13.89
C ASN A 10 -4.60 19.73 12.56
N ASN A 11 -4.78 20.76 11.74
CA ASN A 11 -5.48 20.65 10.45
C ASN A 11 -4.60 20.11 9.30
N LEU A 12 -3.51 19.39 9.61
CA LEU A 12 -2.70 18.72 8.61
C LEU A 12 -3.32 17.37 8.24
N THR A 13 -3.41 17.09 6.94
CA THR A 13 -3.71 15.76 6.42
C THR A 13 -2.42 15.11 5.94
N LYS A 14 -2.20 13.87 6.34
CA LYS A 14 -1.04 13.06 5.98
C LYS A 14 -1.53 11.81 5.26
N SER A 15 -1.11 11.64 4.01
CA SER A 15 -1.46 10.48 3.18
C SER A 15 -0.19 9.69 2.90
N LEU A 16 -0.23 8.37 3.14
CA LEU A 16 0.79 7.41 2.74
C LEU A 16 0.15 6.39 1.81
N SER A 17 0.60 6.35 0.57
CA SER A 17 0.08 5.45 -0.45
C SER A 17 1.15 4.47 -0.89
N PHE A 18 0.75 3.23 -1.15
CA PHE A 18 1.60 2.17 -1.68
C PHE A 18 0.98 1.67 -2.98
N CYS A 19 1.83 1.41 -3.96
CA CYS A 19 1.52 0.62 -5.13
C CYS A 19 2.56 -0.49 -5.20
N ILE A 20 2.13 -1.71 -4.93
CA ILE A 20 2.98 -2.89 -4.84
C ILE A 20 2.76 -3.81 -6.01
N TYR A 21 3.79 -4.53 -6.43
CA TYR A 21 3.73 -5.49 -7.51
C TYR A 21 4.46 -6.78 -7.16
N ASP A 22 3.80 -7.91 -7.42
CA ASP A 22 4.39 -9.24 -7.40
C ASP A 22 4.32 -9.82 -8.81
N ILE A 23 5.40 -10.43 -9.28
CA ILE A 23 5.49 -10.99 -10.62
C ILE A 23 5.71 -12.50 -10.52
N CYS A 24 5.08 -13.25 -11.42
CA CYS A 24 5.21 -14.69 -11.50
C CYS A 24 5.28 -15.13 -12.96
N TYR A 25 6.02 -16.20 -13.21
CA TYR A 25 6.03 -16.90 -14.48
C TYR A 25 5.19 -18.18 -14.40
N ALA A 26 4.13 -18.22 -15.20
CA ALA A 26 3.19 -19.32 -15.37
C ALA A 26 2.93 -19.57 -16.87
N LYS A 27 3.56 -20.62 -17.42
CA LYS A 27 3.58 -20.89 -18.86
C LYS A 27 2.26 -21.44 -19.36
N THR A 28 1.71 -22.40 -18.62
CA THR A 28 0.48 -23.11 -19.00
C THR A 28 -0.76 -22.41 -18.47
N ALA A 29 -1.92 -22.67 -19.07
CA ALA A 29 -3.19 -22.14 -18.57
C ALA A 29 -3.48 -22.61 -17.13
N GLU A 30 -3.18 -23.88 -16.83
CA GLU A 30 -3.36 -24.45 -15.51
C GLU A 30 -2.46 -23.80 -14.45
N GLU A 31 -1.20 -23.49 -14.78
CA GLU A 31 -0.33 -22.72 -13.89
C GLU A 31 -0.85 -21.30 -13.65
N ARG A 32 -1.39 -20.63 -14.67
CA ARG A 32 -1.97 -19.28 -14.52
C ARG A 32 -3.20 -19.30 -13.64
N ASP A 33 -4.12 -20.23 -13.87
CA ASP A 33 -5.33 -20.40 -13.05
C ASP A 33 -4.94 -20.71 -11.59
N GLY A 34 -3.92 -21.54 -11.40
CA GLY A 34 -3.36 -21.84 -10.08
C GLY A 34 -2.73 -20.61 -9.40
N TYR A 35 -1.96 -19.80 -10.12
CA TYR A 35 -1.38 -18.57 -9.59
C TYR A 35 -2.47 -17.55 -9.21
N ILE A 36 -3.49 -17.39 -10.04
CA ILE A 36 -4.65 -16.53 -9.74
C ILE A 36 -5.34 -16.99 -8.46
N ALA A 37 -5.59 -18.30 -8.30
CA ALA A 37 -6.20 -18.85 -7.10
C ALA A 37 -5.33 -18.63 -5.85
N TYR A 38 -4.01 -18.77 -5.99
CA TYR A 38 -3.06 -18.49 -4.92
C TYR A 38 -3.12 -17.02 -4.48
N ILE A 39 -3.16 -16.08 -5.43
CA ILE A 39 -3.29 -14.64 -5.16
C ILE A 39 -4.64 -14.33 -4.50
N ASP A 40 -5.73 -14.94 -4.94
CA ASP A 40 -7.06 -14.75 -4.36
C ASP A 40 -7.11 -15.26 -2.90
N GLU A 41 -6.44 -16.37 -2.61
CA GLU A 41 -6.29 -16.86 -1.22
C GLU A 41 -5.43 -15.91 -0.37
N LEU A 42 -4.32 -15.39 -0.92
CA LEU A 42 -3.40 -14.52 -0.19
C LEU A 42 -3.99 -13.13 0.07
N TYR A 43 -4.79 -12.62 -0.85
CA TYR A 43 -5.24 -11.24 -0.89
C TYR A 43 -6.78 -11.08 -0.99
N ASN A 44 -7.54 -12.04 -0.47
CA ASN A 44 -8.99 -11.87 -0.29
C ASN A 44 -9.33 -10.77 0.73
N ALA A 45 -10.58 -10.32 0.67
CA ALA A 45 -11.11 -9.28 1.53
C ALA A 45 -10.97 -9.58 3.03
N ASN A 46 -10.99 -10.84 3.48
CA ASN A 46 -10.83 -11.17 4.89
C ASN A 46 -9.40 -10.85 5.36
N ARG A 47 -8.39 -11.41 4.69
CA ARG A 47 -6.99 -11.19 5.05
C ARG A 47 -6.57 -9.73 4.89
N LEU A 48 -7.04 -9.07 3.83
CA LEU A 48 -6.85 -7.63 3.66
C LEU A 48 -7.50 -6.82 4.78
N THR A 49 -8.68 -7.21 5.26
CA THR A 49 -9.32 -6.56 6.42
C THR A 49 -8.46 -6.70 7.67
N GLU A 50 -7.84 -7.85 7.91
CA GLU A 50 -6.94 -8.06 9.05
C GLU A 50 -5.70 -7.16 8.97
N ILE A 51 -5.05 -7.12 7.80
CA ILE A 51 -3.88 -6.26 7.56
C ILE A 51 -4.22 -4.79 7.81
N LEU A 52 -5.33 -4.29 7.26
CA LEU A 52 -5.74 -2.90 7.46
C LEU A 52 -6.22 -2.61 8.89
N SER A 53 -6.81 -3.58 9.59
CA SER A 53 -7.21 -3.43 10.99
C SER A 53 -5.99 -3.31 11.91
N GLU A 54 -4.96 -4.12 11.68
CA GLU A 54 -3.69 -3.99 12.41
C GLU A 54 -2.98 -2.68 12.05
N THR A 55 -3.06 -2.23 10.80
CA THR A 55 -2.58 -0.91 10.40
C THR A 55 -3.25 0.21 11.21
N CYS A 56 -4.58 0.13 11.43
CA CYS A 56 -5.31 1.07 12.29
C CYS A 56 -4.77 1.04 13.73
N SER A 57 -4.53 -0.15 14.28
CA SER A 57 -3.96 -0.35 15.62
C SER A 57 -2.59 0.31 15.76
N ILE A 58 -1.68 0.07 14.80
CA ILE A 58 -0.30 0.60 14.78
C ILE A 58 -0.29 2.14 14.76
N ILE A 59 -1.14 2.75 13.93
CA ILE A 59 -1.21 4.22 13.85
C ILE A 59 -1.98 4.84 15.02
N GLY A 60 -2.73 4.03 15.77
CA GLY A 60 -3.55 4.45 16.90
C GLY A 60 -4.90 5.07 16.50
N ALA A 61 -5.48 4.60 15.40
CA ALA A 61 -6.77 5.07 14.90
C ALA A 61 -7.91 4.12 15.30
N ASN A 62 -9.09 4.67 15.55
CA ASN A 62 -10.29 3.90 15.91
C ASN A 62 -11.07 3.56 14.65
N ILE A 63 -11.45 2.29 14.48
CA ILE A 63 -12.27 1.84 13.36
C ILE A 63 -13.73 2.27 13.60
N LEU A 64 -14.29 3.00 12.63
CA LEU A 64 -15.69 3.41 12.63
C LEU A 64 -16.57 2.48 11.80
N ASN A 65 -16.06 2.07 10.64
CA ASN A 65 -16.77 1.22 9.71
C ASN A 65 -15.78 0.47 8.82
N ILE A 66 -16.14 -0.75 8.43
CA ILE A 66 -15.40 -1.55 7.45
C ILE A 66 -16.37 -1.90 6.32
N ALA A 67 -16.00 -1.53 5.09
CA ALA A 67 -16.66 -1.98 3.86
C ALA A 67 -15.67 -2.84 3.07
N ARG A 68 -16.13 -3.96 2.53
CA ARG A 68 -15.26 -4.89 1.80
C ARG A 68 -16.02 -5.67 0.74
N GLN A 69 -15.31 -6.08 -0.29
CA GLN A 69 -15.86 -6.83 -1.43
C GLN A 69 -14.77 -7.70 -2.07
N ASP A 70 -15.09 -8.95 -2.32
CA ASP A 70 -14.37 -9.82 -3.27
C ASP A 70 -15.07 -9.71 -4.65
N TYR A 71 -14.29 -9.69 -5.73
CA TYR A 71 -14.79 -9.52 -7.10
C TYR A 71 -14.69 -10.80 -7.91
N GLU A 72 -15.59 -10.91 -8.88
CA GLU A 72 -15.57 -11.95 -9.91
C GLU A 72 -15.00 -11.36 -11.22
N PRO A 73 -14.02 -12.01 -11.88
CA PRO A 73 -13.47 -13.33 -11.55
C PRO A 73 -12.40 -13.36 -10.46
N GLN A 74 -11.79 -12.21 -10.09
CA GLN A 74 -10.71 -12.16 -9.10
C GLN A 74 -10.52 -10.75 -8.52
N GLY A 75 -9.90 -10.69 -7.35
CA GLY A 75 -9.48 -9.46 -6.68
C GLY A 75 -10.41 -9.03 -5.55
N ALA A 76 -9.97 -8.06 -4.76
CA ALA A 76 -10.67 -7.61 -3.58
C ALA A 76 -10.43 -6.12 -3.28
N SER A 77 -11.40 -5.52 -2.60
CA SER A 77 -11.32 -4.16 -2.07
C SER A 77 -11.72 -4.16 -0.60
N VAL A 78 -10.99 -3.40 0.21
CA VAL A 78 -11.37 -3.10 1.59
C VAL A 78 -11.23 -1.60 1.82
N THR A 79 -12.17 -1.00 2.53
CA THR A 79 -12.12 0.39 2.99
C THR A 79 -12.54 0.45 4.44
N ILE A 80 -11.68 1.04 5.26
CA ILE A 80 -11.89 1.26 6.69
C ILE A 80 -11.97 2.76 6.93
N LEU A 81 -13.10 3.21 7.48
CA LEU A 81 -13.23 4.58 7.97
C LEU A 81 -12.69 4.64 9.39
N VAL A 82 -11.85 5.63 9.69
CA VAL A 82 -11.18 5.74 10.99
C VAL A 82 -11.31 7.13 11.60
N SER A 83 -11.25 7.19 12.94
CA SER A 83 -11.14 8.44 13.69
C SER A 83 -9.90 8.47 14.58
N GLU A 84 -9.35 9.67 14.76
CA GLU A 84 -8.29 9.93 15.75
C GLU A 84 -8.84 9.90 17.18
N GLU A 85 -9.99 10.53 17.40
CA GLU A 85 -10.59 10.59 18.73
C GLU A 85 -11.41 9.32 19.04
N PRO A 86 -11.43 8.88 20.32
CA PRO A 86 -12.35 7.85 20.79
C PRO A 86 -13.79 8.26 20.51
N ILE A 87 -14.63 7.29 20.18
CA ILE A 87 -16.08 7.53 20.03
C ILE A 87 -16.63 7.92 21.41
N ASP A 88 -17.18 9.13 21.55
CA ASP A 88 -17.85 9.55 22.79
C ASP A 88 -19.06 8.62 23.01
N PRO A 89 -19.14 7.88 24.14
CA PRO A 89 -20.27 7.03 24.46
C PRO A 89 -21.62 7.75 24.44
N LYS A 90 -21.63 9.08 24.58
CA LYS A 90 -22.83 9.92 24.53
C LYS A 90 -23.33 10.20 23.10
N LEU A 91 -22.48 10.02 22.09
CA LEU A 91 -22.84 10.15 20.67
C LEU A 91 -23.33 8.82 20.09
N ILE A 92 -23.23 7.73 20.86
CA ILE A 92 -23.84 6.44 20.50
C ILE A 92 -25.36 6.62 20.60
N ASP A 93 -26.05 6.41 19.49
CA ASP A 93 -27.51 6.38 19.47
C ASP A 93 -28.02 5.26 20.40
N GLN A 94 -28.71 5.64 21.47
CA GLN A 94 -29.28 4.73 22.48
C GLN A 94 -30.73 4.35 22.17
N THR A 95 -31.28 4.81 21.04
CA THR A 95 -32.66 4.52 20.66
C THR A 95 -32.79 3.13 20.05
N GLU A 96 -33.90 2.44 20.30
CA GLU A 96 -34.23 1.13 19.71
C GLU A 96 -34.74 1.26 18.26
N HIS A 97 -34.32 2.30 17.54
CA HIS A 97 -34.61 2.40 16.11
C HIS A 97 -33.70 1.43 15.34
N PRO A 98 -34.18 0.79 14.25
CA PRO A 98 -33.29 0.10 13.34
C PRO A 98 -32.23 1.12 12.93
N GLY A 99 -30.97 0.83 13.23
CA GLY A 99 -29.86 1.78 13.25
C GLY A 99 -29.72 2.64 11.98
N PRO A 100 -28.79 3.61 11.98
CA PRO A 100 -28.70 4.63 10.94
C PRO A 100 -28.76 4.01 9.54
N LEU A 101 -29.60 4.59 8.67
CA LEU A 101 -29.70 4.20 7.26
C LEU A 101 -28.31 4.24 6.61
N PRO A 102 -28.00 3.40 5.60
CA PRO A 102 -26.70 3.40 4.92
C PRO A 102 -26.22 4.79 4.47
N GLU A 103 -27.16 5.69 4.15
CA GLU A 103 -26.90 7.08 3.76
C GLU A 103 -26.21 7.92 4.85
N THR A 104 -26.33 7.56 6.13
CA THR A 104 -25.73 8.30 7.25
C THR A 104 -24.23 8.02 7.42
N VAL A 105 -23.72 6.88 6.94
CA VAL A 105 -22.28 6.52 6.98
C VAL A 105 -21.49 7.31 5.92
N VAL A 106 -22.16 7.76 4.86
CA VAL A 106 -21.59 8.55 3.75
C VAL A 106 -21.34 10.01 4.14
N ALA A 107 -21.94 10.50 5.24
CA ALA A 107 -21.87 11.90 5.66
C ALA A 107 -20.53 12.33 6.30
N HIS A 108 -19.54 11.44 6.36
CA HIS A 108 -18.25 11.65 7.04
C HIS A 108 -17.03 11.40 6.15
N LEU A 109 -17.09 11.80 4.88
CA LEU A 109 -15.93 11.88 3.98
C LEU A 109 -14.88 12.93 4.44
N ASP A 110 -15.15 13.64 5.54
CA ASP A 110 -14.19 14.49 6.26
C ASP A 110 -13.26 13.69 7.19
N LYS A 111 -13.50 12.38 7.36
CA LYS A 111 -12.72 11.51 8.22
C LYS A 111 -11.60 10.79 7.48
N SER A 112 -10.58 10.45 8.27
CA SER A 112 -9.46 9.61 7.86
C SER A 112 -9.95 8.24 7.37
N HIS A 113 -9.22 7.62 6.45
CA HIS A 113 -9.57 6.32 5.91
C HIS A 113 -8.32 5.51 5.57
N ILE A 114 -8.50 4.20 5.53
CA ILE A 114 -7.51 3.27 5.00
C ILE A 114 -8.21 2.40 3.97
N CYS A 115 -7.66 2.28 2.77
CA CYS A 115 -8.21 1.38 1.76
C CYS A 115 -7.13 0.56 1.06
N VAL A 116 -7.57 -0.55 0.47
CA VAL A 116 -6.78 -1.39 -0.42
C VAL A 116 -7.62 -1.85 -1.60
N HIS A 117 -7.01 -1.91 -2.78
CA HIS A 117 -7.57 -2.47 -4.00
C HIS A 117 -6.57 -3.39 -4.66
N THR A 118 -6.98 -4.59 -5.05
CA THR A 118 -6.10 -5.56 -5.70
C THR A 118 -6.48 -5.77 -7.17
N TYR A 119 -5.46 -5.99 -7.99
CA TYR A 119 -5.54 -6.11 -9.44
C TYR A 119 -4.61 -7.23 -9.91
N PRO A 120 -5.08 -8.49 -9.87
CA PRO A 120 -4.35 -9.59 -10.50
C PRO A 120 -4.51 -9.48 -12.03
N GLU A 121 -3.39 -9.58 -12.74
CA GLU A 121 -3.29 -9.53 -14.19
C GLU A 121 -2.55 -10.78 -14.69
N SER A 122 -3.03 -11.35 -15.79
CA SER A 122 -2.30 -12.40 -16.49
C SER A 122 -2.55 -12.28 -17.99
N HIS A 123 -1.48 -12.34 -18.78
CA HIS A 123 -1.58 -12.35 -20.23
C HIS A 123 -1.44 -13.79 -20.76
N PRO A 124 -2.32 -14.26 -21.67
CA PRO A 124 -2.23 -15.62 -22.22
C PRO A 124 -0.94 -15.89 -23.00
N GLU A 125 -0.32 -14.85 -23.55
CA GLU A 125 0.96 -14.92 -24.25
C GLU A 125 2.09 -14.40 -23.34
N GLY A 126 3.26 -15.05 -23.39
CA GLY A 126 4.46 -14.63 -22.66
C GLY A 126 4.62 -15.28 -21.29
N GLY A 127 3.54 -15.81 -20.70
CA GLY A 127 3.59 -16.58 -19.45
C GLY A 127 3.90 -15.74 -18.21
N LEU A 128 3.80 -14.42 -18.31
CA LEU A 128 3.95 -13.51 -17.17
C LEU A 128 2.59 -13.26 -16.54
N CYS A 129 2.57 -13.24 -15.22
CA CYS A 129 1.44 -12.84 -14.41
C CYS A 129 1.93 -11.77 -13.44
N THR A 130 1.16 -10.70 -13.31
CA THR A 130 1.51 -9.55 -12.48
C THR A 130 0.35 -9.29 -11.53
N PHE A 131 0.62 -9.32 -10.24
CA PHE A 131 -0.32 -8.87 -9.22
C PHE A 131 0.03 -7.45 -8.81
N ARG A 132 -0.97 -6.58 -8.68
CA ARG A 132 -0.81 -5.25 -8.08
C ARG A 132 -1.77 -5.06 -6.92
N ALA A 133 -1.31 -4.42 -5.85
CA ALA A 133 -2.21 -3.86 -4.84
C ALA A 133 -1.90 -2.39 -4.57
N ASP A 134 -2.96 -1.60 -4.48
CA ASP A 134 -2.91 -0.17 -4.17
C ASP A 134 -3.46 0.03 -2.75
N ILE A 135 -2.67 0.59 -1.85
CA ILE A 135 -3.06 0.87 -0.46
C ILE A 135 -2.97 2.37 -0.19
N GLU A 136 -3.98 2.96 0.43
CA GLU A 136 -3.94 4.34 0.91
C GLU A 136 -4.21 4.39 2.41
N VAL A 137 -3.31 5.01 3.16
CA VAL A 137 -3.47 5.33 4.59
C VAL A 137 -3.55 6.85 4.73
N SER A 138 -4.76 7.37 4.87
CA SER A 138 -5.04 8.80 4.96
C SER A 138 -5.47 9.17 6.37
N THR A 139 -4.70 10.05 7.00
CA THR A 139 -4.86 10.43 8.41
C THR A 139 -4.93 11.95 8.58
N CYS A 140 -5.64 12.39 9.60
CA CYS A 140 -5.71 13.78 10.03
C CYS A 140 -5.02 13.94 11.39
N GLY A 141 -4.72 15.18 11.77
CA GLY A 141 -4.29 15.47 13.13
C GLY A 141 -2.84 15.09 13.42
N VAL A 142 -2.58 14.51 14.60
CA VAL A 142 -1.21 14.14 15.03
C VAL A 142 -0.84 12.71 14.68
N ILE A 143 -1.78 11.91 14.19
CA ILE A 143 -1.52 10.56 13.70
C ILE A 143 -0.56 10.65 12.50
N SER A 144 0.48 9.81 12.50
CA SER A 144 1.41 9.70 11.38
C SER A 144 1.25 8.34 10.72
N PRO A 145 0.89 8.28 9.42
CA PRO A 145 0.72 7.02 8.71
C PRO A 145 2.07 6.32 8.49
N LEU A 146 3.19 7.05 8.56
CA LEU A 146 4.55 6.51 8.47
C LEU A 146 4.85 5.47 9.57
N LYS A 147 4.08 5.44 10.66
CA LYS A 147 4.21 4.38 11.69
C LYS A 147 3.89 2.99 11.15
N ALA A 148 3.00 2.89 10.17
CA ALA A 148 2.63 1.62 9.55
C ALA A 148 3.55 1.20 8.39
N LEU A 149 4.52 2.03 8.02
CA LEU A 149 5.35 1.86 6.83
C LEU A 149 6.02 0.47 6.77
N ASN A 150 6.80 0.12 7.79
CA ASN A 150 7.52 -1.15 7.81
C ASN A 150 6.55 -2.34 7.87
N TYR A 151 5.47 -2.22 8.65
CA TYR A 151 4.47 -3.29 8.76
C TYR A 151 3.84 -3.62 7.40
N LEU A 152 3.41 -2.60 6.65
CA LEU A 152 2.77 -2.80 5.35
C LEU A 152 3.75 -3.40 4.32
N ILE A 153 5.00 -2.95 4.29
CA ILE A 153 6.02 -3.54 3.41
C ILE A 153 6.24 -5.02 3.75
N HIS A 154 6.38 -5.36 5.04
CA HIS A 154 6.57 -6.74 5.48
C HIS A 154 5.39 -7.67 5.24
N GLN A 155 4.14 -7.18 5.32
CA GLN A 155 2.98 -8.05 5.14
C GLN A 155 2.76 -8.44 3.67
N LEU A 156 3.36 -7.70 2.74
CA LEU A 156 3.11 -7.85 1.32
C LEU A 156 4.32 -8.45 0.57
N GLU A 157 5.55 -8.25 1.07
CA GLU A 157 6.79 -8.88 0.56
C GLU A 157 7.01 -8.76 -0.96
N SER A 158 6.73 -7.58 -1.52
CA SER A 158 6.62 -7.42 -2.97
C SER A 158 7.93 -7.17 -3.71
N ASP A 159 7.94 -7.50 -5.01
CA ASP A 159 9.09 -7.30 -5.91
C ASP A 159 9.38 -5.81 -6.15
N ILE A 160 8.32 -5.04 -6.35
CA ILE A 160 8.38 -3.61 -6.65
C ILE A 160 7.42 -2.90 -5.72
N VAL A 161 7.90 -1.84 -5.08
CA VAL A 161 7.08 -1.02 -4.19
C VAL A 161 7.29 0.44 -4.55
N THR A 162 6.19 1.12 -4.86
CA THR A 162 6.15 2.57 -5.03
C THR A 162 5.42 3.16 -3.84
N ILE A 163 6.04 4.13 -3.16
CA ILE A 163 5.48 4.75 -1.96
C ILE A 163 5.41 6.25 -2.15
N ASP A 164 4.23 6.82 -1.92
CA ASP A 164 3.99 8.25 -1.92
C ASP A 164 3.61 8.70 -0.51
N TYR A 165 4.30 9.71 0.00
CA TYR A 165 3.95 10.38 1.24
C TYR A 165 3.71 11.86 0.98
N ARG A 166 2.59 12.36 1.49
CA ARG A 166 2.13 13.72 1.23
C ARG A 166 1.54 14.35 2.47
N VAL A 167 1.93 15.60 2.72
CA VAL A 167 1.32 16.43 3.76
C VAL A 167 0.57 17.59 3.11
N ARG A 168 -0.67 17.81 3.54
CA ARG A 168 -1.56 18.89 3.07
C ARG A 168 -2.13 19.69 4.23
N GLY A 169 -2.59 20.90 3.91
CA GLY A 169 -3.21 21.81 4.88
C GLY A 169 -2.17 22.62 5.64
N PHE A 170 -2.63 23.30 6.69
CA PHE A 170 -1.74 24.02 7.59
C PHE A 170 -2.34 24.07 8.99
N THR A 171 -1.47 24.10 10.00
CA THR A 171 -1.86 24.40 11.38
C THR A 171 -1.22 25.72 11.82
N ARG A 172 -1.66 26.28 12.95
CA ARG A 172 -1.10 27.50 13.52
C ARG A 172 -0.53 27.22 14.90
N ASP A 173 0.65 27.76 15.17
CA ASP A 173 1.20 27.75 16.52
C ASP A 173 0.58 28.83 17.41
N VAL A 174 0.98 28.83 18.69
CA VAL A 174 0.53 29.81 19.70
C VAL A 174 0.85 31.27 19.35
N ASN A 175 1.78 31.51 18.44
CA ASN A 175 2.15 32.86 17.97
C ASN A 175 1.43 33.24 16.66
N GLY A 176 0.55 32.36 16.15
CA GLY A 176 -0.22 32.57 14.92
C GLY A 176 0.53 32.22 13.62
N MET A 177 1.78 31.72 13.71
CA MET A 177 2.58 31.32 12.55
C MET A 177 2.02 30.03 11.94
N LYS A 178 1.92 29.99 10.61
CA LYS A 178 1.44 28.82 9.88
C LYS A 178 2.55 27.78 9.71
N HIS A 179 2.20 26.52 9.92
CA HIS A 179 3.05 25.36 9.72
C HIS A 179 2.36 24.41 8.73
N PHE A 180 3.09 23.97 7.70
CA PHE A 180 2.58 23.10 6.63
C PHE A 180 3.07 21.65 6.75
N ILE A 181 3.96 21.40 7.72
CA ILE A 181 4.45 20.10 8.12
C ILE A 181 4.82 20.14 9.61
N ASP A 182 4.60 19.06 10.34
CA ASP A 182 4.77 18.98 11.80
C ASP A 182 5.90 18.04 12.24
N HIS A 183 6.69 17.52 11.30
CA HIS A 183 7.84 16.65 11.53
C HIS A 183 8.92 16.87 10.46
N GLU A 184 10.15 16.49 10.78
CA GLU A 184 11.28 16.49 9.84
C GLU A 184 11.21 15.26 8.94
N ILE A 185 11.26 15.49 7.63
CA ILE A 185 11.37 14.45 6.61
C ILE A 185 12.05 15.04 5.37
N ASN A 186 13.01 14.29 4.83
CA ASN A 186 13.61 14.57 3.53
C ASN A 186 13.53 13.35 2.59
N SER A 187 13.09 12.20 3.11
CA SER A 187 12.97 10.92 2.44
C SER A 187 12.05 10.00 3.25
N ILE A 188 11.21 9.20 2.57
CA ILE A 188 10.43 8.14 3.21
C ILE A 188 11.38 7.06 3.76
N GLN A 189 12.52 6.84 3.11
CA GLN A 189 13.54 5.86 3.50
C GLN A 189 14.06 6.07 4.92
N ASN A 190 13.99 7.29 5.46
CA ASN A 190 14.37 7.57 6.86
C ASN A 190 13.53 6.81 7.88
N PHE A 191 12.33 6.39 7.50
CA PHE A 191 11.38 5.68 8.35
C PHE A 191 11.40 4.17 8.11
N MET A 192 12.23 3.69 7.17
CA MET A 192 12.41 2.26 6.91
C MET A 192 13.46 1.66 7.82
N SER A 193 13.26 0.41 8.22
CA SER A 193 14.22 -0.39 8.97
C SER A 193 15.41 -0.82 8.08
N GLU A 194 16.55 -1.09 8.69
CA GLU A 194 17.80 -1.37 7.95
C GLU A 194 17.73 -2.66 7.13
N ASP A 195 16.97 -3.66 7.60
CA ASP A 195 16.68 -4.87 6.86
C ASP A 195 15.90 -4.58 5.56
N MET A 196 14.87 -3.73 5.59
CA MET A 196 14.15 -3.29 4.38
C MET A 196 15.09 -2.58 3.40
N LYS A 197 15.93 -1.66 3.89
CA LYS A 197 16.90 -0.97 3.04
C LYS A 197 17.91 -1.93 2.40
N SER A 198 18.23 -3.02 3.09
CA SER A 198 19.14 -4.04 2.58
C SER A 198 18.52 -4.87 1.45
N LEU A 199 17.21 -5.15 1.50
CA LEU A 199 16.50 -5.96 0.50
C LEU A 199 16.26 -5.24 -0.83
N TYR A 200 16.08 -3.91 -0.81
CA TYR A 200 15.65 -3.15 -2.00
C TYR A 200 16.69 -2.15 -2.49
N ASP A 201 16.76 -1.99 -3.81
CA ASP A 201 17.32 -0.81 -4.47
C ASP A 201 16.26 0.30 -4.46
N MET A 202 16.59 1.44 -3.86
CA MET A 202 15.64 2.52 -3.60
C MET A 202 16.05 3.84 -4.24
N VAL A 203 15.08 4.54 -4.83
CA VAL A 203 15.29 5.86 -5.45
C VAL A 203 14.20 6.82 -4.99
N ASP A 204 14.62 8.02 -4.60
CA ASP A 204 13.72 9.10 -4.20
C ASP A 204 13.46 10.10 -5.32
N VAL A 205 12.22 10.58 -5.42
CA VAL A 205 11.78 11.65 -6.33
C VAL A 205 10.91 12.65 -5.57
N ASN A 206 11.53 13.43 -4.69
CA ASN A 206 10.81 14.32 -3.77
C ASN A 206 10.57 15.72 -4.36
N VAL A 207 9.41 16.32 -4.07
CA VAL A 207 9.08 17.72 -4.35
C VAL A 207 8.88 18.45 -3.02
N TYR A 208 10.00 18.89 -2.43
CA TYR A 208 10.04 19.43 -1.06
C TYR A 208 9.15 20.64 -0.84
N GLN A 209 9.04 21.52 -1.84
CA GLN A 209 8.23 22.75 -1.76
C GLN A 209 6.73 22.45 -1.59
N GLU A 210 6.29 21.28 -2.03
CA GLU A 210 4.89 20.84 -2.00
C GLU A 210 4.64 19.76 -0.92
N ASN A 211 5.64 19.44 -0.09
CA ASN A 211 5.60 18.34 0.88
C ASN A 211 5.17 17.00 0.26
N ILE A 212 5.67 16.70 -0.94
CA ILE A 212 5.46 15.44 -1.64
C ILE A 212 6.78 14.66 -1.62
N PHE A 213 6.72 13.44 -1.12
CA PHE A 213 7.86 12.53 -1.02
C PHE A 213 7.49 11.24 -1.73
N HIS A 214 8.43 10.71 -2.50
CA HIS A 214 8.20 9.53 -3.32
C HIS A 214 9.43 8.65 -3.29
N THR A 215 9.24 7.37 -2.98
CA THR A 215 10.31 6.37 -2.99
C THR A 215 9.87 5.18 -3.83
N LYS A 216 10.71 4.79 -4.80
CA LYS A 216 10.54 3.55 -5.57
C LYS A 216 11.54 2.53 -5.09
N MET A 217 11.11 1.30 -4.95
CA MET A 217 11.88 0.17 -4.42
C MET A 217 11.80 -0.99 -5.42
N LEU A 218 12.93 -1.64 -5.68
CA LEU A 218 13.03 -2.84 -6.50
C LEU A 218 13.86 -3.88 -5.75
N LEU A 219 13.37 -5.12 -5.65
CA LEU A 219 14.07 -6.18 -4.93
C LEU A 219 15.46 -6.42 -5.55
N LYS A 220 16.51 -6.48 -4.71
CA LYS A 220 17.90 -6.65 -5.17
C LYS A 220 18.21 -8.06 -5.62
N GLU A 221 17.80 -9.03 -4.82
CA GLU A 221 18.10 -10.44 -5.06
C GLU A 221 17.03 -11.06 -5.95
N PHE A 222 17.45 -11.45 -7.15
CA PHE A 222 16.62 -12.21 -8.07
C PHE A 222 17.00 -13.69 -7.99
N ASP A 223 16.08 -14.53 -7.54
CA ASP A 223 16.17 -15.99 -7.67
C ASP A 223 14.99 -16.48 -8.50
N LEU A 224 15.28 -17.02 -9.70
CA LEU A 224 14.28 -17.56 -10.61
C LEU A 224 13.33 -18.54 -9.92
N LYS A 225 13.77 -19.26 -8.89
CA LYS A 225 12.95 -20.19 -8.11
C LYS A 225 11.74 -19.53 -7.46
N HIS A 226 11.86 -18.27 -7.02
CA HIS A 226 10.75 -17.53 -6.39
C HIS A 226 9.72 -17.04 -7.41
N TYR A 227 10.11 -16.94 -8.68
CA TYR A 227 9.25 -16.47 -9.77
C TYR A 227 8.58 -17.60 -10.54
N MET A 228 8.84 -18.86 -10.19
CA MET A 228 8.24 -20.01 -10.87
C MET A 228 7.16 -20.63 -10.01
N PHE A 229 5.94 -20.79 -10.55
CA PHE A 229 4.82 -21.32 -9.77
C PHE A 229 4.94 -22.83 -9.49
N HIS A 230 4.91 -23.66 -10.55
CA HIS A 230 5.00 -25.12 -10.43
C HIS A 230 6.17 -25.74 -11.18
N THR A 231 6.78 -25.01 -12.10
CA THR A 231 7.94 -25.48 -12.87
C THR A 231 9.21 -25.22 -12.09
N LYS A 232 10.05 -26.24 -11.88
CA LYS A 232 11.35 -26.03 -11.21
C LYS A 232 12.37 -25.54 -12.23
N PRO A 233 13.23 -24.57 -11.88
CA PRO A 233 14.28 -24.11 -12.79
C PRO A 233 15.22 -25.22 -13.28
N GLU A 234 15.38 -26.29 -12.49
CA GLU A 234 16.19 -27.46 -12.85
C GLU A 234 15.58 -28.30 -13.99
N ASP A 235 14.27 -28.22 -14.20
CA ASP A 235 13.56 -28.92 -15.27
C ASP A 235 13.64 -28.19 -16.62
N LEU A 236 14.14 -26.95 -16.62
CA LEU A 236 14.29 -26.09 -17.79
C LEU A 236 15.66 -26.25 -18.44
N THR A 237 15.70 -26.06 -19.76
CA THR A 237 16.98 -25.88 -20.47
C THR A 237 17.65 -24.56 -20.08
N GLU A 238 18.96 -24.47 -20.29
CA GLU A 238 19.69 -23.22 -20.02
C GLU A 238 19.15 -22.05 -20.85
N THR A 239 18.78 -22.30 -22.10
CA THR A 239 18.17 -21.28 -22.97
C THR A 239 16.83 -20.81 -22.41
N GLU A 240 15.95 -21.72 -21.99
CA GLU A 240 14.66 -21.34 -21.39
C GLU A 240 14.83 -20.54 -20.11
N ARG A 241 15.78 -20.93 -19.23
CA ARG A 241 16.08 -20.15 -18.02
C ARG A 241 16.51 -18.73 -18.35
N GLN A 242 17.36 -18.56 -19.36
CA GLN A 242 17.83 -17.24 -19.79
C GLN A 242 16.70 -16.40 -20.38
N GLU A 243 15.85 -16.99 -21.22
CA GLU A 243 14.69 -16.31 -21.82
C GLU A 243 13.68 -15.87 -20.77
N ILE A 244 13.32 -16.75 -19.84
CA ILE A 244 12.37 -16.45 -18.76
C ILE A 244 12.93 -15.38 -17.82
N THR A 245 14.21 -15.49 -17.44
CA THR A 245 14.88 -14.50 -16.61
C THR A 245 14.89 -13.13 -17.29
N ALA A 246 15.18 -13.08 -18.60
CA ALA A 246 15.16 -11.83 -19.35
C ALA A 246 13.75 -11.22 -19.44
N ALA A 247 12.72 -12.05 -19.61
CA ALA A 247 11.33 -11.62 -19.62
C ALA A 247 10.90 -11.03 -18.26
N LEU A 248 11.19 -11.73 -17.15
CA LEU A 248 10.90 -11.27 -15.79
C LEU A 248 11.61 -9.94 -15.48
N TRP A 249 12.91 -9.84 -15.78
CA TRP A 249 13.65 -8.60 -15.59
C TRP A 249 13.12 -7.45 -16.43
N LYS A 250 12.66 -7.73 -17.65
CA LYS A 250 12.05 -6.73 -18.51
C LYS A 250 10.75 -6.22 -17.86
N GLU A 251 9.85 -7.11 -17.48
CA GLU A 251 8.59 -6.79 -16.80
C GLU A 251 8.84 -5.93 -15.55
N MET A 252 9.73 -6.40 -14.66
CA MET A 252 10.07 -5.70 -13.43
C MET A 252 10.56 -4.27 -13.69
N ARG A 253 11.43 -4.10 -14.70
CA ARG A 253 11.99 -2.78 -15.02
C ARG A 253 10.97 -1.89 -15.72
N GLU A 254 10.12 -2.43 -16.58
CA GLU A 254 9.06 -1.66 -17.25
C GLU A 254 8.09 -1.08 -16.23
N ILE A 255 7.70 -1.87 -15.22
CA ILE A 255 6.90 -1.42 -14.07
C ILE A 255 7.68 -0.40 -13.23
N TYR A 256 8.90 -0.72 -12.79
CA TYR A 256 9.71 0.16 -11.94
C TYR A 256 10.00 1.54 -12.55
N TYR A 257 10.19 1.61 -13.87
CA TYR A 257 10.40 2.87 -14.60
C TYR A 257 9.11 3.48 -15.16
N GLY A 258 7.98 2.78 -15.10
CA GLY A 258 6.69 3.22 -15.64
C GLY A 258 6.71 3.44 -17.15
N ARG A 259 7.48 2.64 -17.90
CA ARG A 259 7.61 2.77 -19.36
C ARG A 259 8.10 1.48 -20.00
N ASN A 260 7.71 1.26 -21.25
CA ASN A 260 8.26 0.17 -22.05
C ASN A 260 9.75 0.40 -22.32
N ILE A 261 10.55 -0.65 -22.18
CA ILE A 261 11.99 -0.65 -22.41
C ILE A 261 12.23 -1.40 -23.71
N SER A 262 12.82 -0.70 -24.69
CA SER A 262 13.25 -1.33 -25.94
C SER A 262 14.29 -2.40 -25.63
N ALA A 263 14.14 -3.58 -26.24
CA ALA A 263 15.20 -4.58 -26.25
C ALA A 263 16.46 -3.94 -26.83
N VAL A 264 17.56 -3.97 -26.06
CA VAL A 264 18.89 -3.55 -26.51
C VAL A 264 19.53 -4.70 -27.26
#